data_AF-A0A7X1LA36-F1
#
_entry.id   AF-A0A7X1LA36-F1
#
_cell.length_a   1.000
_cell.length_b   1.000
_cell.length_c   1.000
_cell.angle_alpha   90.00
_cell.angle_beta   90.00
_cell.angle_gamma   90.00
#
_symmetry.space_group_name_H-M   'P 1'
#
loop_
_entity.id
_entity.type
_entity.pdbx_description
1 polymer ?
#
loop_
_entity_poly.entity_id
_entity_poly.type
_entity_poly.pdbx_seq_one_letter_code
_entity_poly.pdbx_strand_id
1 'polypeptide(L)'
;MASPINFLEPFDRLHIGPFISKYSDWILFTLLLFLFWAVAGIALRKRFEDSRHLRILVTSVALLLSVGTYYSIYEGWLHLSLEGFGLFGAAIVFIVIFFIIFGAIRAYGMRLSNALPLGFLLFFVSLWAISPNMFHTLNEKFPLANTLLGLLFLVSLFKIIAAFFMHSGPKPSETAKDLRRVDIETPENEEIDREIAEEKEEKKILKKRTLRFTKIEIKSIDNIEECLKRIISLIKENGNSLTREEVAGVSKYLKEISKNENIIKSSLKLIKKHLNSYQSLHRKDISELEDRMKKTKSEKKQKIIEEEILYQQKMLQVIDFMKSYESKIVLFTDTFNKLLSASMQKLKTHHPNDALNFLVQAYKEIMSMKHIFKKQKEFEKFLIKLNKKTVSNLKKEKDPE
;
A
#
# COMPACT_ATOMS: atom_id res chain seq x y z
N MET A 1 -9.64 -29.96 -66.17
CA MET A 1 -8.46 -29.33 -65.52
C MET A 1 -8.98 -28.64 -64.28
N ALA A 2 -8.65 -29.16 -63.09
CA ALA A 2 -9.20 -28.67 -61.84
C ALA A 2 -8.41 -27.44 -61.37
N SER A 3 -9.12 -26.35 -61.10
CA SER A 3 -8.57 -25.09 -60.58
C SER A 3 -7.94 -25.32 -59.20
N PRO A 4 -6.75 -24.75 -58.91
CA PRO A 4 -6.17 -24.87 -57.58
C PRO A 4 -7.03 -24.12 -56.55
N ILE A 5 -7.40 -24.82 -55.48
CA ILE A 5 -8.16 -24.27 -54.36
C ILE A 5 -7.27 -23.25 -53.65
N ASN A 6 -7.65 -21.97 -53.73
CA ASN A 6 -6.91 -20.90 -53.08
C ASN A 6 -7.39 -20.75 -51.63
N PHE A 7 -6.62 -21.30 -50.67
CA PHE A 7 -6.93 -21.31 -49.24
C PHE A 7 -7.05 -19.91 -48.60
N LEU A 8 -6.63 -18.85 -49.30
CA LEU A 8 -6.64 -17.46 -48.82
C LEU A 8 -7.90 -16.67 -49.24
N GLU A 9 -8.80 -17.28 -50.01
CA GLU A 9 -10.05 -16.65 -50.48
C GLU A 9 -10.93 -16.05 -49.34
N PRO A 10 -10.97 -16.60 -48.11
CA PRO A 10 -11.69 -15.97 -47.00
C PRO A 10 -11.05 -14.66 -46.49
N PHE A 11 -9.74 -14.48 -46.68
CA PHE A 11 -8.99 -13.31 -46.23
C PHE A 11 -8.94 -12.20 -47.27
N ASP A 12 -9.09 -12.51 -48.56
CA ASP A 12 -9.20 -11.51 -49.63
C ASP A 12 -10.46 -10.64 -49.49
N ARG A 13 -11.49 -11.13 -48.79
CA ARG A 13 -12.72 -10.39 -48.45
C ARG A 13 -12.57 -9.51 -47.20
N LEU A 14 -11.52 -9.71 -46.40
CA LEU A 14 -11.19 -8.84 -45.27
C LEU A 14 -10.37 -7.67 -45.81
N HIS A 15 -11.06 -6.65 -46.32
CA HIS A 15 -10.43 -5.38 -46.64
C HIS A 15 -10.06 -4.65 -45.33
N ILE A 16 -8.88 -4.98 -44.79
CA ILE A 16 -8.33 -4.40 -43.55
C ILE A 16 -8.15 -2.88 -43.70
N GLY A 17 -7.81 -2.38 -44.89
CA GLY A 17 -7.65 -0.96 -45.18
C GLY A 17 -8.91 -0.12 -44.87
N PRO A 18 -10.07 -0.42 -45.49
CA PRO A 18 -11.35 0.22 -45.18
C PRO A 18 -11.77 0.10 -43.71
N PHE A 19 -11.48 -1.02 -43.04
CA PHE A 19 -11.78 -1.19 -41.62
C PHE A 19 -10.92 -0.27 -40.75
N ILE A 20 -9.61 -0.23 -40.98
CA ILE A 20 -8.68 0.66 -40.29
C ILE A 20 -9.04 2.13 -40.56
N SER A 21 -9.42 2.48 -41.80
CA SER A 21 -9.84 3.84 -42.15
C SER A 21 -11.16 4.23 -41.50
N LYS A 22 -12.10 3.29 -41.31
CA LYS A 22 -13.40 3.57 -40.68
C LYS A 22 -13.28 3.74 -39.16
N TYR A 23 -12.31 3.08 -38.54
CA TYR A 23 -12.11 3.09 -37.08
C TYR A 23 -10.79 3.73 -36.67
N SER A 24 -10.12 4.49 -37.56
CA SER A 24 -8.78 5.05 -37.30
C SER A 24 -8.74 5.86 -36.02
N ASP A 25 -9.79 6.62 -35.78
CA ASP A 25 -9.96 7.52 -34.64
C ASP A 25 -10.00 6.74 -33.33
N TRP A 26 -10.78 5.66 -33.31
CA TRP A 26 -10.91 4.77 -32.18
C TRP A 26 -9.63 3.96 -31.94
N ILE A 27 -8.97 3.51 -33.00
CA ILE A 27 -7.70 2.78 -32.91
C ILE A 27 -6.62 3.69 -32.34
N LEU A 28 -6.51 4.93 -32.85
CA LEU A 28 -5.53 5.92 -32.42
C LEU A 28 -5.77 6.35 -30.97
N PHE A 29 -7.01 6.65 -30.60
CA PHE A 29 -7.38 6.98 -29.22
C PHE A 29 -7.03 5.83 -28.27
N THR A 30 -7.33 4.59 -28.66
CA THR A 30 -7.04 3.41 -27.83
C THR A 30 -5.54 3.21 -27.65
N LEU A 31 -4.75 3.40 -28.70
CA LEU A 31 -3.29 3.35 -28.63
C LEU A 31 -2.71 4.42 -27.70
N LEU A 32 -3.19 5.67 -27.82
CA LEU A 32 -2.81 6.77 -26.92
C LEU A 32 -3.18 6.46 -25.47
N LEU A 33 -4.37 5.88 -25.25
CA LEU A 33 -4.83 5.49 -23.93
C LEU A 33 -3.91 4.46 -23.28
N PHE A 34 -3.59 3.37 -23.99
CA PHE A 34 -2.67 2.36 -23.45
C PHE A 34 -1.27 2.93 -23.21
N LEU A 35 -0.78 3.78 -24.11
CA LEU A 35 0.50 4.45 -23.98
C LEU A 35 0.56 5.30 -22.71
N PHE A 36 -0.36 6.25 -22.56
CA PHE A 36 -0.37 7.14 -21.40
C PHE A 36 -0.68 6.39 -20.11
N TRP A 37 -1.45 5.29 -20.17
CA TRP A 37 -1.69 4.43 -19.03
C TRP A 37 -0.42 3.73 -18.54
N ALA A 38 0.41 3.23 -19.46
CA ALA A 38 1.72 2.66 -19.13
C ALA A 38 2.67 3.72 -18.54
N VAL A 39 2.79 4.89 -19.18
CA VAL A 39 3.67 5.98 -18.73
C VAL A 39 3.25 6.53 -17.36
N ALA A 40 1.96 6.86 -17.19
CA ALA A 40 1.43 7.34 -15.92
C ALA A 40 1.54 6.27 -14.83
N GLY A 41 1.30 5.01 -15.17
CA GLY A 41 1.47 3.88 -14.26
C GLY A 41 2.89 3.80 -13.71
N ILE A 42 3.91 3.85 -14.58
CA ILE A 42 5.31 3.79 -14.16
C ILE A 42 5.71 5.03 -13.34
N ALA A 43 5.32 6.22 -13.80
CA ALA A 43 5.70 7.47 -13.17
C ALA A 43 5.06 7.66 -11.77
N LEU A 44 3.79 7.28 -11.61
CA LEU A 44 3.04 7.50 -10.37
C LEU A 44 3.20 6.37 -9.35
N ARG A 45 3.49 5.14 -9.80
CA ARG A 45 3.64 3.99 -8.90
C ARG A 45 4.73 4.17 -7.84
N LYS A 46 5.87 4.78 -8.22
CA LYS A 46 6.99 5.03 -7.29
C LYS A 46 6.66 6.04 -6.17
N ARG A 47 5.69 6.93 -6.39
CA ARG A 47 5.36 8.02 -5.45
C ARG A 47 4.08 7.75 -4.64
N PHE A 48 3.21 6.88 -5.12
CA PHE A 48 1.85 6.70 -4.60
C PHE A 48 1.47 5.23 -4.36
N GLU A 49 2.47 4.36 -4.12
CA GLU A 49 2.34 2.91 -3.97
C GLU A 49 1.29 2.48 -2.93
N ASP A 50 1.12 3.28 -1.85
CA ASP A 50 0.17 3.00 -0.75
C ASP A 50 -1.23 3.62 -0.93
N SER A 51 -1.49 4.34 -2.02
CA SER A 51 -2.76 5.05 -2.19
C SER A 51 -3.83 4.16 -2.83
N ARG A 52 -4.97 4.01 -2.15
CA ARG A 52 -6.16 3.30 -2.69
C ARG A 52 -6.68 3.91 -4.01
N HIS A 53 -6.30 5.15 -4.30
CA HIS A 53 -6.70 5.89 -5.48
C HIS A 53 -5.64 5.87 -6.60
N LEU A 54 -4.53 5.14 -6.46
CA LEU A 54 -3.46 5.08 -7.47
C LEU A 54 -3.99 4.70 -8.85
N ARG A 55 -4.79 3.62 -8.93
CA ARG A 55 -5.37 3.18 -10.21
C ARG A 55 -6.29 4.24 -10.80
N ILE A 56 -7.11 4.89 -9.97
CA ILE A 56 -8.01 5.96 -10.40
C ILE A 56 -7.20 7.15 -10.91
N LEU A 57 -6.16 7.57 -10.20
CA LEU A 57 -5.29 8.67 -10.60
C LEU A 57 -4.55 8.37 -11.90
N VAL A 58 -3.98 7.17 -12.02
CA VAL A 58 -3.29 6.71 -13.23
C VAL A 58 -4.25 6.68 -14.43
N THR A 59 -5.46 6.14 -14.24
CA THR A 59 -6.48 6.12 -15.30
C THR A 59 -6.97 7.53 -15.64
N SER A 60 -7.22 8.40 -14.66
CA SER A 60 -7.66 9.78 -14.90
C SER A 60 -6.61 10.61 -15.62
N VAL A 61 -5.34 10.50 -15.22
CA VAL A 61 -4.22 11.19 -15.88
C VAL A 61 -4.01 10.65 -17.29
N ALA A 62 -4.04 9.33 -17.46
CA ALA A 62 -3.91 8.71 -18.78
C ALA A 62 -5.04 9.14 -19.72
N LEU A 63 -6.29 9.15 -19.23
CA LEU A 63 -7.45 9.52 -20.01
C LEU A 63 -7.44 11.03 -20.34
N LEU A 64 -7.06 11.89 -19.40
CA LEU A 64 -6.91 13.33 -19.63
C LEU A 64 -5.81 13.63 -20.66
N LEU A 65 -4.68 12.94 -20.59
CA LEU A 65 -3.61 13.04 -21.60
C LEU A 65 -4.05 12.50 -22.95
N SER A 66 -4.79 11.38 -22.98
CA SER A 66 -5.28 10.77 -24.23
C SER A 66 -6.30 11.65 -24.92
N VAL A 67 -7.29 12.17 -24.17
CA VAL A 67 -8.32 13.09 -24.66
C VAL A 67 -7.68 14.41 -25.07
N GLY A 68 -6.82 14.99 -24.23
CA GLY A 68 -6.13 16.24 -24.56
C GLY A 68 -5.25 16.12 -25.80
N THR A 69 -4.54 15.01 -25.95
CA THR A 69 -3.73 14.73 -27.14
C THR A 69 -4.62 14.47 -28.36
N TYR A 70 -5.68 13.67 -28.23
CA TYR A 70 -6.61 13.37 -29.31
C TYR A 70 -7.31 14.64 -29.83
N TYR A 71 -7.91 15.45 -28.96
CA TYR A 71 -8.61 16.68 -29.40
C TYR A 71 -7.67 17.79 -29.85
N SER A 72 -6.51 17.97 -29.19
CA SER A 72 -5.54 19.01 -29.57
C SER A 72 -4.90 18.73 -30.93
N ILE A 73 -4.62 17.45 -31.22
CA ILE A 73 -3.86 17.03 -32.42
C ILE A 73 -4.79 16.62 -33.57
N TYR A 74 -5.93 16.01 -33.30
CA TYR A 74 -6.77 15.37 -34.32
C TYR A 74 -8.01 16.19 -34.70
N GLU A 75 -8.72 16.81 -33.74
CA GLU A 75 -9.92 17.63 -34.04
C GLU A 75 -9.61 19.10 -34.39
N GLY A 76 -8.33 19.46 -34.52
CA GLY A 76 -7.95 20.65 -35.29
C GLY A 76 -7.90 21.97 -34.52
N TRP A 77 -7.26 21.99 -33.34
CA TRP A 77 -6.63 23.24 -32.87
C TRP A 77 -5.16 23.35 -33.32
N LEU A 78 -4.50 22.22 -33.57
CA LEU A 78 -3.22 22.12 -34.28
C LEU A 78 -3.41 21.24 -35.50
N HIS A 79 -3.42 21.81 -36.71
CA HIS A 79 -3.47 21.06 -37.97
C HIS A 79 -2.24 20.16 -38.10
N LEU A 80 -2.33 18.91 -37.63
CA LEU A 80 -1.25 17.92 -37.69
C LEU A 80 -1.73 16.72 -38.52
N SER A 81 -1.55 16.80 -39.84
CA SER A 81 -1.77 15.67 -40.76
C SER A 81 -0.81 14.52 -40.45
N LEU A 82 -1.09 13.30 -40.91
CA LEU A 82 -0.19 12.14 -40.78
C LEU A 82 1.13 12.31 -41.58
N GLU A 83 1.16 13.25 -42.53
CA GLU A 83 2.37 13.81 -43.16
C GLU A 83 3.07 14.83 -42.22
N GLY A 84 2.29 15.60 -41.46
CA GLY A 84 2.71 16.50 -40.38
C GLY A 84 3.14 15.79 -39.08
N PHE A 85 2.88 14.49 -38.94
CA PHE A 85 3.38 13.71 -37.81
C PHE A 85 4.89 13.43 -37.91
N GLY A 86 5.48 13.57 -39.12
CA GLY A 86 6.91 13.47 -39.43
C GLY A 86 7.83 13.10 -38.27
N LEU A 87 8.59 14.08 -37.78
CA LEU A 87 9.62 13.87 -36.76
C LEU A 87 9.03 13.61 -35.35
N PHE A 88 7.80 14.06 -35.09
CA PHE A 88 7.19 14.05 -33.75
C PHE A 88 6.61 12.67 -33.38
N GLY A 89 5.98 11.99 -34.34
CA GLY A 89 5.56 10.60 -34.19
C GLY A 89 6.72 9.64 -34.01
N ALA A 90 7.75 9.82 -34.86
CA ALA A 90 8.98 9.06 -34.74
C ALA A 90 9.60 9.28 -33.34
N ALA A 91 9.67 10.53 -32.86
CA ALA A 91 10.16 10.83 -31.52
C ALA A 91 9.35 10.14 -30.40
N ILE A 92 8.02 10.12 -30.49
CA ILE A 92 7.18 9.43 -29.49
C ILE A 92 7.43 7.92 -29.50
N VAL A 93 7.46 7.29 -30.68
CA VAL A 93 7.75 5.86 -30.81
C VAL A 93 9.14 5.54 -30.26
N PHE A 94 10.13 6.39 -30.52
CA PHE A 94 11.48 6.25 -29.98
C PHE A 94 11.55 6.38 -28.46
N ILE A 95 10.82 7.33 -27.89
CA ILE A 95 10.69 7.48 -26.43
C ILE A 95 10.10 6.20 -25.83
N VAL A 96 9.06 5.63 -26.46
CA VAL A 96 8.43 4.38 -26.02
C VAL A 96 9.40 3.21 -26.07
N ILE A 97 10.09 3.01 -27.20
CA ILE A 97 11.07 1.94 -27.38
C ILE A 97 12.19 2.06 -26.35
N PHE A 98 12.72 3.28 -26.13
CA PHE A 98 13.73 3.54 -25.11
C PHE A 98 13.24 3.15 -23.70
N PHE A 99 12.03 3.53 -23.32
CA PHE A 99 11.47 3.19 -22.00
C PHE A 99 11.19 1.70 -21.83
N ILE A 100 10.83 0.98 -22.90
CA ILE A 100 10.69 -0.48 -22.88
C ILE A 100 12.05 -1.14 -22.63
N ILE A 101 13.08 -0.76 -23.40
CA ILE A 101 14.45 -1.29 -23.25
C ILE A 101 14.99 -0.98 -21.84
N PHE A 102 14.88 0.27 -21.42
CA PHE A 102 15.32 0.71 -20.09
C PHE A 102 14.55 -0.01 -18.97
N GLY A 103 13.23 -0.15 -19.12
CA GLY A 103 12.37 -0.84 -18.17
C GLY A 103 12.73 -2.33 -18.04
N ALA A 104 13.02 -3.00 -19.15
CA ALA A 104 13.48 -4.39 -19.16
C ALA A 104 14.82 -4.53 -18.41
N ILE A 105 15.81 -3.69 -18.72
CA ILE A 105 17.12 -3.71 -18.04
C ILE A 105 16.99 -3.47 -16.53
N ARG A 106 16.07 -2.58 -16.11
CA ARG A 106 15.77 -2.34 -14.70
C ARG A 106 15.07 -3.52 -14.02
N ALA A 107 14.21 -4.24 -14.73
CA ALA A 107 13.56 -5.46 -14.23
C ALA A 107 14.56 -6.60 -13.99
N TYR A 108 15.66 -6.64 -14.75
CA TYR A 108 16.79 -7.54 -14.52
C TYR A 108 17.72 -7.11 -13.36
N GLY A 109 17.31 -6.17 -12.51
CA GLY A 109 18.02 -5.79 -11.29
C GLY A 109 19.16 -4.78 -11.47
N MET A 110 19.37 -4.26 -12.68
CA MET A 110 20.50 -3.35 -12.94
C MET A 110 20.29 -1.97 -12.27
N ARG A 111 21.34 -1.46 -11.61
CA ARG A 111 21.33 -0.12 -10.97
C ARG A 111 21.12 0.97 -12.02
N LEU A 112 20.40 2.04 -11.64
CA LEU A 112 20.01 3.14 -12.53
C LEU A 112 21.18 3.76 -13.30
N SER A 113 22.34 3.89 -12.64
CA SER A 113 23.57 4.44 -13.20
C SER A 113 24.11 3.67 -14.41
N ASN A 114 23.82 2.36 -14.48
CA ASN A 114 24.32 1.46 -15.52
C ASN A 114 23.21 1.12 -16.52
N ALA A 115 21.96 1.05 -16.04
CA ALA A 115 20.79 0.77 -16.86
C ALA A 115 20.51 1.88 -17.88
N LEU A 116 20.74 3.15 -17.52
CA LEU A 116 20.47 4.28 -18.42
C LEU A 116 21.48 4.37 -19.58
N PRO A 117 22.81 4.30 -19.35
CA PRO A 117 23.79 4.19 -20.43
C PRO A 117 23.58 2.96 -21.32
N LEU A 118 23.31 1.79 -20.73
CA LEU A 118 23.10 0.56 -21.49
C LEU A 118 21.82 0.61 -22.33
N GLY A 119 20.73 1.12 -21.74
CA GLY A 119 19.46 1.29 -22.44
C GLY A 119 19.57 2.29 -23.60
N PHE A 120 20.32 3.37 -23.42
CA PHE A 120 20.59 4.33 -24.48
C PHE A 120 21.42 3.73 -25.61
N LEU A 121 22.46 2.95 -25.28
CA LEU A 121 23.34 2.30 -26.25
C LEU A 121 22.56 1.29 -27.11
N LEU A 122 21.76 0.44 -26.47
CA LEU A 122 20.89 -0.51 -27.18
C LEU A 122 19.86 0.21 -28.05
N PHE A 123 19.20 1.24 -27.52
CA PHE A 123 18.27 2.05 -28.29
C PHE A 123 18.93 2.69 -29.52
N PHE A 124 20.12 3.26 -29.38
CA PHE A 124 20.87 3.89 -30.47
C PHE A 124 21.27 2.89 -31.55
N VAL A 125 21.76 1.71 -31.16
CA VAL A 125 22.13 0.63 -32.11
C VAL A 125 20.88 0.08 -32.80
N SER A 126 19.77 -0.09 -32.10
CA SER A 126 18.50 -0.52 -32.69
C SER A 126 17.98 0.50 -33.71
N LEU A 127 18.07 1.79 -33.39
CA LEU A 127 17.75 2.88 -34.31
C LEU A 127 18.55 2.80 -35.61
N TRP A 128 19.86 2.58 -35.49
CA TRP A 128 20.77 2.47 -36.62
C TRP A 128 20.52 1.23 -37.46
N ALA A 129 20.22 0.09 -36.82
CA ALA A 129 19.93 -1.16 -37.49
C ALA A 129 18.59 -1.14 -38.25
N ILE A 130 17.55 -0.50 -37.70
CA ILE A 130 16.19 -0.51 -38.29
C ILE A 130 16.07 0.47 -39.46
N SER A 131 16.73 1.63 -39.38
CA SER A 131 16.70 2.60 -40.48
C SER A 131 17.95 3.47 -40.50
N PRO A 132 18.99 3.06 -41.25
CA PRO A 132 20.23 3.82 -41.40
C PRO A 132 20.00 5.25 -41.92
N ASN A 133 18.96 5.43 -42.74
CA ASN A 133 18.58 6.73 -43.33
C ASN A 133 17.97 7.71 -42.31
N MET A 134 17.58 7.24 -41.12
CA MET A 134 17.05 8.12 -40.07
C MET A 134 18.10 9.11 -39.58
N PHE A 135 19.36 8.69 -39.44
CA PHE A 135 20.43 9.60 -39.01
C PHE A 135 20.75 10.66 -40.07
N HIS A 136 20.68 10.31 -41.36
CA HIS A 136 20.80 11.28 -42.44
C HIS A 136 19.64 12.30 -42.42
N THR A 137 18.41 11.82 -42.26
CA THR A 137 17.22 12.68 -42.17
C THR A 137 17.26 13.58 -40.94
N LEU A 138 17.74 13.06 -39.81
CA LEU A 138 17.90 13.81 -38.56
C LEU A 138 19.01 14.87 -38.70
N ASN A 139 20.08 14.56 -39.42
CA ASN A 139 21.19 15.48 -39.66
C ASN A 139 20.78 16.64 -40.59
N GLU A 140 19.95 16.36 -41.60
CA GLU A 140 19.43 17.37 -42.53
C GLU A 140 18.40 18.30 -41.85
N LYS A 141 17.53 17.76 -40.98
CA LYS A 141 16.46 18.54 -40.34
C LYS A 141 16.86 19.17 -39.00
N PHE A 142 17.68 18.48 -38.20
CA PHE A 142 18.08 18.88 -36.85
C PHE A 142 19.52 18.44 -36.55
N PRO A 143 20.54 19.08 -37.16
CA PRO A 143 21.94 18.68 -37.03
C PRO A 143 22.42 18.65 -35.57
N LEU A 144 21.97 19.60 -34.73
CA LEU A 144 22.29 19.64 -33.30
C LEU A 144 21.77 18.41 -32.53
N ALA A 145 20.60 17.89 -32.89
CA ALA A 145 20.05 16.70 -32.25
C ALA A 145 20.87 15.46 -32.59
N ASN A 146 21.34 15.36 -33.84
CA ASN A 146 22.22 14.28 -34.27
C ASN A 146 23.58 14.32 -33.54
N THR A 147 24.19 15.51 -33.44
CA THR A 147 25.43 15.71 -32.68
C THR A 147 25.26 15.36 -31.20
N LEU A 148 24.14 15.77 -30.59
CA LEU A 148 23.84 15.49 -29.19
C LEU A 148 23.63 13.98 -28.94
N LEU A 149 22.90 13.29 -29.83
CA LEU A 149 22.72 11.84 -29.76
C LEU A 149 24.05 11.09 -29.89
N GLY A 150 24.91 11.52 -30.82
CA GLY A 150 26.25 10.96 -30.98
C GLY A 150 27.13 11.18 -29.74
N LEU A 151 27.07 12.37 -29.13
CA LEU A 151 27.80 12.66 -27.89
C LEU A 151 27.30 11.80 -26.72
N LEU A 152 25.98 11.69 -26.56
CA LEU A 152 25.38 10.82 -25.54
C LEU A 152 25.72 9.34 -25.77
N PHE A 153 25.86 8.92 -27.03
CA PHE A 153 26.31 7.57 -27.38
C PHE A 153 27.75 7.34 -26.93
N LEU A 154 28.66 8.26 -27.23
CA LEU A 154 30.06 8.17 -26.79
C LEU A 154 30.19 8.16 -25.26
N VAL A 155 29.45 9.02 -24.55
CA VAL A 155 29.44 9.02 -23.08
C VAL A 155 28.88 7.71 -22.53
N SER A 156 27.83 7.17 -23.14
CA SER A 156 27.23 5.90 -22.72
C SER A 156 28.16 4.72 -22.97
N LEU A 157 28.80 4.68 -24.15
CA LEU A 157 29.80 3.68 -24.51
C LEU A 157 31.00 3.74 -23.56
N PHE A 158 31.55 4.93 -23.31
CA PHE A 158 32.64 5.11 -22.35
C PHE A 158 32.24 4.67 -20.95
N LYS A 159 31.03 4.98 -20.47
CA LYS A 159 30.55 4.54 -19.16
C LYS A 159 30.40 3.03 -19.06
N ILE A 160 29.91 2.37 -20.11
CA ILE A 160 29.76 0.90 -20.11
C ILE A 160 31.13 0.22 -20.21
N ILE A 161 32.03 0.72 -21.06
CA ILE A 161 33.42 0.24 -21.17
C ILE A 161 34.15 0.48 -19.84
N ALA A 162 34.07 1.67 -19.26
CA ALA A 162 34.66 1.97 -17.96
C ALA A 162 34.05 1.09 -16.86
N ALA A 163 32.74 0.86 -16.84
CA ALA A 163 32.13 -0.06 -15.90
C ALA A 163 32.63 -1.50 -16.08
N PHE A 164 32.86 -1.94 -17.32
CA PHE A 164 33.33 -3.29 -17.64
C PHE A 164 34.84 -3.47 -17.36
N PHE A 165 35.66 -2.48 -17.70
CA PHE A 165 37.13 -2.52 -17.53
C PHE A 165 37.59 -2.08 -16.14
N MET A 166 36.91 -1.14 -15.46
CA MET A 166 37.18 -0.86 -14.03
C MET A 166 36.74 -2.00 -13.11
N HIS A 167 35.92 -2.93 -13.58
CA HIS A 167 35.66 -4.22 -12.90
C HIS A 167 36.59 -5.35 -13.37
N SER A 168 37.50 -5.09 -14.31
CA SER A 168 38.46 -6.07 -14.85
C SER A 168 39.92 -5.86 -14.36
N GLY A 169 40.12 -5.05 -13.31
CA GLY A 169 41.36 -5.03 -12.52
C GLY A 169 41.10 -4.34 -11.18
N PRO A 170 41.36 -5.01 -10.04
CA PRO A 170 42.73 -5.33 -9.64
C PRO A 170 42.96 -6.75 -9.07
N LYS A 171 44.25 -7.11 -9.04
CA LYS A 171 44.98 -8.27 -8.50
C LYS A 171 44.18 -9.43 -7.86
N PRO A 172 44.37 -10.69 -8.31
CA PRO A 172 43.69 -11.88 -7.77
C PRO A 172 43.90 -12.13 -6.26
N SER A 173 44.90 -11.51 -5.63
CA SER A 173 45.10 -11.56 -4.17
C SER A 173 44.11 -10.70 -3.37
N GLU A 174 43.60 -9.61 -3.96
CA GLU A 174 42.55 -8.79 -3.35
C GLU A 174 41.18 -9.40 -3.62
N THR A 175 40.94 -9.95 -4.80
CA THR A 175 39.73 -10.75 -5.09
C THR A 175 39.62 -11.99 -4.19
N ALA A 176 40.73 -12.62 -3.79
CA ALA A 176 40.70 -13.72 -2.81
C ALA A 176 40.42 -13.27 -1.37
N LYS A 177 40.73 -12.00 -1.02
CA LYS A 177 40.38 -11.39 0.28
C LYS A 177 38.96 -10.84 0.27
N ASP A 178 38.49 -10.34 -0.86
CA ASP A 178 37.11 -9.89 -1.05
C ASP A 178 36.16 -11.06 -1.30
N LEU A 179 36.57 -12.18 -1.90
CA LEU A 179 35.77 -13.43 -1.90
C LEU A 179 35.68 -14.08 -0.51
N ARG A 180 36.55 -13.67 0.43
CA ARG A 180 36.41 -13.98 1.86
C ARG A 180 35.54 -12.97 2.62
N ARG A 181 35.18 -11.83 2.00
CA ARG A 181 34.34 -10.76 2.59
C ARG A 181 33.03 -10.49 1.86
N VAL A 182 32.87 -11.02 0.66
CA VAL A 182 31.58 -11.39 0.09
C VAL A 182 31.19 -12.62 0.89
N ASP A 183 30.76 -12.36 2.13
CA ASP A 183 29.78 -13.20 2.76
C ASP A 183 28.75 -13.46 1.67
N ILE A 184 28.58 -14.74 1.35
CA ILE A 184 27.46 -15.17 0.55
C ILE A 184 26.25 -14.61 1.31
N GLU A 185 25.72 -13.46 0.88
CA GLU A 185 24.37 -13.03 1.21
C GLU A 185 23.51 -14.14 0.61
N THR A 186 23.34 -15.21 1.38
CA THR A 186 22.45 -16.30 1.05
C THR A 186 21.07 -15.67 0.88
N PRO A 187 20.22 -16.16 -0.03
CA PRO A 187 18.84 -15.71 -0.16
C PRO A 187 18.11 -15.64 1.20
N GLU A 188 18.51 -16.50 2.14
CA GLU A 188 18.08 -16.55 3.55
C GLU A 188 18.37 -15.25 4.33
N ASN A 189 19.52 -14.58 4.10
CA ASN A 189 19.88 -13.33 4.77
C ASN A 189 19.06 -12.12 4.28
N GLU A 190 18.74 -12.07 2.98
CA GLU A 190 17.84 -11.04 2.41
C GLU A 190 16.39 -11.23 2.90
N GLU A 191 15.94 -12.48 3.06
CA GLU A 191 14.63 -12.83 3.63
C GLU A 191 14.54 -12.39 5.09
N ILE A 192 15.55 -12.70 5.91
CA ILE A 192 15.62 -12.27 7.33
C ILE A 192 15.63 -10.74 7.45
N ASP A 193 16.34 -10.02 6.56
CA ASP A 193 16.32 -8.55 6.58
C ASP A 193 14.95 -7.96 6.23
N ARG A 194 14.22 -8.61 5.32
CA ARG A 194 12.84 -8.25 4.99
C ARG A 194 11.92 -8.49 6.18
N GLU A 195 11.99 -9.65 6.81
CA GLU A 195 11.22 -9.98 8.02
C GLU A 195 11.50 -8.97 9.16
N ILE A 196 12.78 -8.61 9.38
CA ILE A 196 13.15 -7.59 10.36
C ILE A 196 12.51 -6.23 10.03
N ALA A 197 12.42 -5.87 8.75
CA ALA A 197 11.79 -4.62 8.32
C ALA A 197 10.27 -4.65 8.55
N GLU A 198 9.62 -5.75 8.19
CA GLU A 198 8.18 -5.99 8.40
C GLU A 198 7.82 -5.96 9.89
N GLU A 199 8.57 -6.66 10.73
CA GLU A 199 8.39 -6.68 12.19
C GLU A 199 8.58 -5.28 12.83
N LYS A 200 9.55 -4.50 12.34
CA LYS A 200 9.73 -3.12 12.80
C LYS A 200 8.57 -2.22 12.42
N GLU A 201 8.02 -2.39 11.22
CA GLU A 201 6.82 -1.67 10.78
C GLU A 201 5.61 -2.07 11.62
N GLU A 202 5.44 -3.36 11.87
CA GLU A 202 4.37 -3.90 12.70
C GLU A 202 4.37 -3.28 14.10
N LYS A 203 5.54 -3.28 14.76
CA LYS A 203 5.74 -2.61 16.05
C LYS A 203 5.41 -1.13 16.03
N LYS A 204 5.74 -0.43 14.93
CA LYS A 204 5.43 1.00 14.77
C LYS A 204 3.91 1.19 14.68
N ILE A 205 3.19 0.31 13.99
CA ILE A 205 1.72 0.31 13.91
C ILE A 205 1.13 0.03 15.30
N LEU A 206 1.54 -1.04 15.99
CA LEU A 206 1.08 -1.38 17.34
C LEU A 206 1.27 -0.23 18.33
N LYS A 207 2.48 0.37 18.34
CA LYS A 207 2.83 1.42 19.32
C LYS A 207 2.19 2.76 19.00
N LYS A 208 2.20 3.21 17.73
CA LYS A 208 1.76 4.57 17.36
C LYS A 208 0.27 4.67 17.08
N ARG A 209 -0.33 3.61 16.54
CA ARG A 209 -1.75 3.60 16.14
C ARG A 209 -2.56 2.87 17.20
N THR A 210 -2.41 1.56 17.33
CA THR A 210 -3.30 0.72 18.17
C THR A 210 -3.29 1.17 19.63
N LEU A 211 -2.12 1.18 20.28
CA LEU A 211 -2.00 1.57 21.69
C LEU A 211 -2.44 3.01 21.98
N ARG A 212 -2.33 3.91 20.99
CA ARG A 212 -2.78 5.30 21.12
C ARG A 212 -4.30 5.37 21.10
N PHE A 213 -4.95 4.63 20.20
CA PHE A 213 -6.42 4.55 20.16
C PHE A 213 -6.98 3.95 21.45
N THR A 214 -6.40 2.85 21.94
CA THR A 214 -6.81 2.22 23.20
C THR A 214 -6.72 3.17 24.39
N LYS A 215 -5.71 4.05 24.43
CA LYS A 215 -5.64 5.11 25.46
C LYS A 215 -6.76 6.15 25.33
N ILE A 216 -7.13 6.52 24.11
CA ILE A 216 -8.22 7.46 23.84
C ILE A 216 -9.56 6.83 24.22
N GLU A 217 -9.77 5.55 23.90
CA GLU A 217 -10.96 4.78 24.26
C GLU A 217 -11.13 4.68 25.78
N ILE A 218 -10.06 4.34 26.50
CA ILE A 218 -10.06 4.33 27.98
C ILE A 218 -10.45 5.70 28.53
N LYS A 219 -9.84 6.78 28.01
CA LYS A 219 -10.18 8.14 28.44
C LYS A 219 -11.64 8.50 28.14
N SER A 220 -12.16 8.03 27.01
CA SER A 220 -13.55 8.28 26.62
C SER A 220 -14.52 7.56 27.56
N ILE A 221 -14.21 6.32 27.94
CA ILE A 221 -14.97 5.57 28.95
C ILE A 221 -14.88 6.22 30.34
N ASP A 222 -13.71 6.68 30.75
CA ASP A 222 -13.54 7.39 32.03
C ASP A 222 -14.39 8.68 32.08
N ASN A 223 -14.43 9.43 30.97
CA ASN A 223 -15.28 10.62 30.87
C ASN A 223 -16.78 10.27 30.93
N ILE A 224 -17.20 9.19 30.27
CA ILE A 224 -18.59 8.72 30.30
C ILE A 224 -18.97 8.29 31.73
N GLU A 225 -18.08 7.57 32.42
CA GLU A 225 -18.25 7.18 33.82
C GLU A 225 -18.48 8.39 34.72
N GLU A 226 -17.64 9.43 34.57
CA GLU A 226 -17.76 10.66 35.37
C GLU A 226 -19.07 11.40 35.08
N CYS A 227 -19.46 11.53 33.81
CA CYS A 227 -20.74 12.13 33.41
C CYS A 227 -21.93 11.36 34.00
N LEU A 228 -21.92 10.03 33.93
CA LEU A 228 -22.97 9.20 34.50
C LEU A 228 -23.05 9.33 36.03
N LYS A 229 -21.92 9.36 36.73
CA LYS A 229 -21.88 9.59 38.18
C LYS A 229 -22.55 10.91 38.55
N ARG A 230 -22.25 11.98 37.81
CA ARG A 230 -22.84 13.31 38.02
C ARG A 230 -24.34 13.34 37.74
N ILE A 231 -24.81 12.67 36.68
CA ILE A 231 -26.25 12.55 36.41
C ILE A 231 -26.95 11.77 37.53
N ILE A 232 -26.36 10.64 37.96
CA ILE A 232 -26.89 9.79 39.03
C ILE A 232 -26.94 10.55 40.36
N SER A 233 -25.91 11.32 40.72
CA SER A 233 -25.92 12.11 41.96
C SER A 233 -27.00 13.19 41.94
N LEU A 234 -27.10 13.95 40.85
CA LEU A 234 -28.14 14.98 40.68
C LEU A 234 -29.56 14.42 40.82
N ILE A 235 -29.83 13.27 40.23
CA ILE A 235 -31.14 12.61 40.33
C ILE A 235 -31.39 12.08 41.75
N LYS A 236 -30.37 11.54 42.44
CA LYS A 236 -30.52 11.03 43.80
C LYS A 236 -30.72 12.14 44.83
N GLU A 237 -30.04 13.26 44.68
CA GLU A 237 -30.09 14.40 45.61
C GLU A 237 -31.42 15.15 45.50
N ASN A 238 -31.93 15.33 44.27
CA ASN A 238 -33.10 16.19 44.01
C ASN A 238 -34.39 15.41 43.68
N GLY A 239 -34.29 14.12 43.39
CA GLY A 239 -35.45 13.26 43.10
C GLY A 239 -36.36 13.84 42.02
N ASN A 240 -37.66 13.94 42.34
CA ASN A 240 -38.68 14.51 41.44
C ASN A 240 -38.65 16.04 41.35
N SER A 241 -37.81 16.71 42.15
CA SER A 241 -37.78 18.17 42.30
C SER A 241 -36.63 18.83 41.52
N LEU A 242 -36.14 18.20 40.43
CA LEU A 242 -35.09 18.75 39.59
C LEU A 242 -35.48 20.11 39.01
N THR A 243 -34.64 21.11 39.23
CA THR A 243 -34.78 22.46 38.69
C THR A 243 -34.50 22.49 37.17
N ARG A 244 -34.94 23.56 36.49
CA ARG A 244 -34.65 23.74 35.05
C ARG A 244 -33.15 23.80 34.75
N GLU A 245 -32.34 24.34 35.66
CA GLU A 245 -30.88 24.40 35.54
C GLU A 245 -30.25 23.01 35.66
N GLU A 246 -30.73 22.18 36.59
CA GLU A 246 -30.24 20.81 36.76
C GLU A 246 -30.62 19.92 35.57
N VAL A 247 -31.82 20.09 35.00
CA VAL A 247 -32.24 19.43 33.76
C VAL A 247 -31.34 19.83 32.58
N ALA A 248 -30.95 21.11 32.50
CA ALA A 248 -29.98 21.57 31.51
C ALA A 248 -28.58 20.97 31.75
N GLY A 249 -28.17 20.82 33.01
CA GLY A 249 -26.95 20.13 33.42
C GLY A 249 -26.91 18.67 32.99
N VAL A 250 -27.99 17.91 33.26
CA VAL A 250 -28.14 16.52 32.80
C VAL A 250 -28.07 16.44 31.27
N SER A 251 -28.74 17.34 30.57
CA SER A 251 -28.70 17.41 29.10
C SER A 251 -27.30 17.66 28.55
N LYS A 252 -26.50 18.50 29.23
CA LYS A 252 -25.09 18.75 28.88
C LYS A 252 -24.25 17.48 29.05
N TYR A 253 -24.38 16.78 30.18
CA TYR A 253 -23.65 15.53 30.42
C TYR A 253 -24.04 14.44 29.41
N LEU A 254 -25.32 14.32 29.03
CA LEU A 254 -25.76 13.37 28.01
C LEU A 254 -25.16 13.66 26.62
N LYS A 255 -25.05 14.93 26.23
CA LYS A 255 -24.35 15.33 24.99
C LYS A 255 -22.88 14.94 25.04
N GLU A 256 -22.24 15.12 26.19
CA GLU A 256 -20.84 14.76 26.40
C GLU A 256 -20.61 13.24 26.35
N ILE A 257 -21.53 12.47 26.91
CA ILE A 257 -21.56 11.00 26.79
C ILE A 257 -21.65 10.58 25.32
N SER A 258 -22.60 11.14 24.55
CA SER A 258 -22.76 10.82 23.12
C SER A 258 -21.51 11.17 22.29
N LYS A 259 -20.82 12.27 22.61
CA LYS A 259 -19.55 12.62 21.95
C LYS A 259 -18.47 11.57 22.20
N ASN A 260 -18.33 11.10 23.45
CA ASN A 260 -17.33 10.08 23.81
C ASN A 260 -17.70 8.69 23.25
N GLU A 261 -18.99 8.35 23.19
CA GLU A 261 -19.48 7.11 22.57
C GLU A 261 -19.14 7.07 21.07
N ASN A 262 -19.31 8.18 20.36
CA ASN A 262 -18.92 8.28 18.95
C ASN A 262 -17.42 8.04 18.73
N ILE A 263 -16.57 8.44 19.69
CA ILE A 263 -15.13 8.14 19.64
C ILE A 263 -14.93 6.61 19.69
N ILE A 264 -15.57 5.92 20.62
CA ILE A 264 -15.50 4.44 20.77
C ILE A 264 -16.02 3.73 19.51
N LYS A 265 -17.11 4.21 18.92
CA LYS A 265 -17.66 3.64 17.69
C LYS A 265 -16.73 3.84 16.49
N SER A 266 -16.07 4.98 16.41
CA SER A 266 -15.12 5.30 15.35
C SER A 266 -13.84 4.47 15.45
N SER A 267 -13.36 4.21 16.67
CA SER A 267 -12.15 3.43 16.92
C SER A 267 -12.36 1.93 16.66
N LEU A 268 -13.57 1.40 16.88
CA LEU A 268 -13.93 0.03 16.51
C LEU A 268 -13.70 -0.26 15.01
N LYS A 269 -14.03 0.69 14.12
CA LYS A 269 -13.77 0.56 12.67
C LYS A 269 -12.27 0.44 12.37
N LEU A 270 -11.44 1.17 13.12
CA LEU A 270 -9.98 1.12 12.98
C LEU A 270 -9.43 -0.21 13.49
N ILE A 271 -9.90 -0.68 14.64
CA ILE A 271 -9.55 -1.99 15.19
C ILE A 271 -9.85 -3.10 14.17
N LYS A 272 -11.05 -3.10 13.59
CA LYS A 272 -11.45 -4.08 12.56
C LYS A 272 -10.53 -4.06 11.34
N LYS A 273 -10.18 -2.86 10.86
CA LYS A 273 -9.23 -2.70 9.75
C LYS A 273 -7.87 -3.28 10.09
N HIS A 274 -7.37 -3.01 11.29
CA HIS A 274 -6.08 -3.55 11.75
C HIS A 274 -6.13 -5.07 11.87
N LEU A 275 -7.16 -5.63 12.51
CA LEU A 275 -7.31 -7.08 12.68
C LEU A 275 -7.29 -7.84 11.36
N ASN A 276 -7.98 -7.34 10.34
CA ASN A 276 -7.99 -7.98 9.02
C ASN A 276 -6.61 -7.95 8.36
N SER A 277 -5.86 -6.85 8.48
CA SER A 277 -4.48 -6.76 7.97
C SER A 277 -3.52 -7.69 8.72
N TYR A 278 -3.66 -7.79 10.04
CA TYR A 278 -2.85 -8.67 10.88
C TYR A 278 -3.12 -10.15 10.57
N GLN A 279 -4.38 -10.54 10.42
CA GLN A 279 -4.76 -11.93 10.17
C GLN A 279 -4.24 -12.45 8.82
N SER A 280 -4.19 -11.60 7.79
CA SER A 280 -3.68 -12.00 6.47
C SER A 280 -2.15 -12.17 6.43
N LEU A 281 -1.42 -11.48 7.32
CA LEU A 281 0.03 -11.55 7.40
C LEU A 281 0.45 -12.86 8.09
N HIS A 282 0.09 -13.02 9.37
CA HIS A 282 0.57 -14.11 10.21
C HIS A 282 0.13 -15.53 9.80
N ARG A 283 -1.01 -15.69 9.11
CA ARG A 283 -1.43 -17.03 8.63
C ARG A 283 -0.55 -17.58 7.53
N LYS A 284 0.05 -16.68 6.74
CA LYS A 284 0.97 -17.05 5.67
C LYS A 284 2.32 -17.46 6.26
N ASP A 285 2.75 -16.76 7.30
CA ASP A 285 4.07 -16.92 7.91
C ASP A 285 4.23 -18.26 8.67
N ILE A 286 3.19 -18.77 9.34
CA ILE A 286 3.31 -20.05 10.09
C ILE A 286 3.63 -21.24 9.17
N SER A 287 2.95 -21.36 8.03
CA SER A 287 3.19 -22.47 7.10
C SER A 287 4.61 -22.43 6.52
N GLU A 288 5.13 -21.23 6.27
CA GLU A 288 6.48 -21.02 5.77
C GLU A 288 7.54 -21.35 6.83
N LEU A 289 7.30 -20.93 8.08
CA LEU A 289 8.16 -21.26 9.23
C LEU A 289 8.19 -22.77 9.53
N GLU A 290 7.05 -23.46 9.46
CA GLU A 290 6.99 -24.92 9.63
C GLU A 290 7.81 -25.64 8.56
N ASP A 291 7.78 -25.17 7.32
CA ASP A 291 8.56 -25.74 6.23
C ASP A 291 10.06 -25.39 6.34
N ARG A 292 10.41 -24.18 6.80
CA ARG A 292 11.80 -23.81 7.15
C ARG A 292 12.34 -24.65 8.29
N MET A 293 11.53 -24.93 9.31
CA MET A 293 11.90 -25.78 10.44
C MET A 293 12.24 -27.21 9.99
N LYS A 294 11.43 -27.80 9.09
CA LYS A 294 11.68 -29.15 8.52
C LYS A 294 12.96 -29.21 7.69
N LYS A 295 13.32 -28.13 6.99
CA LYS A 295 14.51 -28.05 6.11
C LYS A 295 15.80 -27.72 6.87
N THR A 296 15.69 -27.15 8.07
CA THR A 296 16.82 -26.70 8.88
C THR A 296 17.44 -27.88 9.66
N LYS A 297 18.76 -28.07 9.54
CA LYS A 297 19.50 -29.14 10.24
C LYS A 297 20.13 -28.71 11.59
N SER A 298 20.24 -27.41 11.84
CA SER A 298 20.87 -26.87 13.06
C SER A 298 19.86 -26.78 14.20
N GLU A 299 20.14 -27.43 15.33
CA GLU A 299 19.30 -27.39 16.53
C GLU A 299 19.15 -25.96 17.09
N LYS A 300 20.20 -25.13 16.96
CA LYS A 300 20.17 -23.72 17.40
C LYS A 300 19.21 -22.89 16.53
N LYS A 301 19.24 -23.08 15.20
CA LYS A 301 18.30 -22.40 14.28
C LYS A 301 16.87 -22.93 14.44
N GLN A 302 16.69 -24.24 14.63
CA GLN A 302 15.37 -24.82 14.88
C GLN A 302 14.70 -24.23 16.12
N LYS A 303 15.44 -24.05 17.23
CA LYS A 303 14.91 -23.38 18.43
C LYS A 303 14.48 -21.93 18.17
N ILE A 304 15.19 -21.21 17.31
CA ILE A 304 14.81 -19.84 16.92
C ILE A 304 13.51 -19.85 16.11
N ILE A 305 13.40 -20.72 15.13
CA ILE A 305 12.19 -20.87 14.30
C ILE A 305 10.99 -21.33 15.15
N GLU A 306 11.19 -22.24 16.11
CA GLU A 306 10.15 -22.68 17.04
C GLU A 306 9.65 -21.54 17.94
N GLU A 307 10.55 -20.70 18.46
CA GLU A 307 10.18 -19.50 19.20
C GLU A 307 9.36 -18.52 18.32
N GLU A 308 9.67 -18.45 17.03
CA GLU A 308 8.96 -17.60 16.07
C GLU A 308 7.57 -18.16 15.74
N ILE A 309 7.44 -19.46 15.48
CA ILE A 309 6.12 -20.11 15.32
C ILE A 309 5.24 -19.86 16.56
N LEU A 310 5.81 -20.01 17.77
CA LEU A 310 5.09 -19.74 19.02
C LEU A 310 4.65 -18.26 19.12
N TYR A 311 5.46 -17.33 18.61
CA TYR A 311 5.09 -15.92 18.53
C TYR A 311 3.90 -15.71 17.58
N GLN A 312 3.97 -16.26 16.37
CA GLN A 312 2.91 -16.16 15.37
C GLN A 312 1.59 -16.78 15.87
N GLN A 313 1.65 -17.91 16.58
CA GLN A 313 0.48 -18.51 17.24
C GLN A 313 -0.12 -17.60 18.32
N LYS A 314 0.71 -16.96 19.15
CA LYS A 314 0.24 -15.98 20.14
C LYS A 314 -0.40 -14.76 19.47
N MET A 315 0.11 -14.32 18.32
CA MET A 315 -0.51 -13.25 17.53
C MET A 315 -1.92 -13.65 17.05
N LEU A 316 -2.09 -14.88 16.57
CA LEU A 316 -3.41 -15.40 16.20
C LEU A 316 -4.38 -15.45 17.39
N GLN A 317 -3.92 -15.88 18.57
CA GLN A 317 -4.74 -15.86 19.79
C GLN A 317 -5.18 -14.45 20.16
N VAL A 318 -4.31 -13.44 19.99
CA VAL A 318 -4.68 -12.04 20.20
C VAL A 318 -5.70 -11.59 19.16
N ILE A 319 -5.56 -11.98 17.90
CA ILE A 319 -6.56 -11.67 16.86
C ILE A 319 -7.93 -12.24 17.24
N ASP A 320 -7.99 -13.49 17.72
CA ASP A 320 -9.24 -14.12 18.13
C ASP A 320 -9.83 -13.47 19.39
N PHE A 321 -8.98 -13.09 20.35
CA PHE A 321 -9.40 -12.27 21.49
C PHE A 321 -10.01 -10.94 21.03
N MET A 322 -9.36 -10.25 20.10
CA MET A 322 -9.81 -8.96 19.58
C MET A 322 -11.07 -9.06 18.72
N LYS A 323 -11.36 -10.21 18.09
CA LYS A 323 -12.66 -10.47 17.45
C LYS A 323 -13.78 -10.65 18.48
N SER A 324 -13.55 -11.45 19.53
CA SER A 324 -14.49 -11.57 20.65
C SER A 324 -14.77 -10.21 21.27
N TYR A 325 -13.73 -9.38 21.35
CA TYR A 325 -13.77 -8.03 21.85
C TYR A 325 -14.61 -7.08 21.00
N GLU A 326 -14.47 -7.12 19.67
CA GLU A 326 -15.30 -6.35 18.73
C GLU A 326 -16.79 -6.61 19.01
N SER A 327 -17.18 -7.88 19.10
CA SER A 327 -18.56 -8.27 19.39
C SER A 327 -19.05 -7.73 20.74
N LYS A 328 -18.19 -7.73 21.77
CA LYS A 328 -18.52 -7.17 23.09
C LYS A 328 -18.71 -5.66 23.06
N ILE A 329 -17.91 -4.91 22.30
CA ILE A 329 -18.10 -3.46 22.15
C ILE A 329 -19.42 -3.15 21.45
N VAL A 330 -19.75 -3.88 20.39
CA VAL A 330 -21.01 -3.68 19.66
C VAL A 330 -22.20 -3.90 20.60
N LEU A 331 -22.22 -5.05 21.29
CA LEU A 331 -23.27 -5.37 22.26
C LEU A 331 -23.37 -4.33 23.38
N PHE A 332 -22.21 -3.90 23.92
CA PHE A 332 -22.14 -2.84 24.91
C PHE A 332 -22.75 -1.55 24.38
N THR A 333 -22.36 -1.11 23.19
CA THR A 333 -22.82 0.16 22.61
C THR A 333 -24.34 0.15 22.42
N ASP A 334 -24.88 -0.95 21.91
CA ASP A 334 -26.33 -1.11 21.70
C ASP A 334 -27.10 -1.13 23.04
N THR A 335 -26.60 -1.89 24.02
CA THR A 335 -27.22 -2.00 25.35
C THR A 335 -27.15 -0.66 26.08
N PHE A 336 -25.99 -0.02 26.07
CA PHE A 336 -25.76 1.27 26.70
C PHE A 336 -26.68 2.36 26.12
N ASN A 337 -26.81 2.42 24.79
CA ASN A 337 -27.69 3.36 24.12
C ASN A 337 -29.16 3.12 24.43
N LYS A 338 -29.58 1.86 24.51
CA LYS A 338 -30.94 1.50 24.92
C LYS A 338 -31.23 1.97 26.35
N LEU A 339 -30.29 1.75 27.28
CA LEU A 339 -30.42 2.18 28.68
C LEU A 339 -30.45 3.71 28.81
N LEU A 340 -29.58 4.42 28.09
CA LEU A 340 -29.60 5.88 28.06
C LEU A 340 -30.88 6.44 27.47
N SER A 341 -31.37 5.86 26.37
CA SER A 341 -32.62 6.30 25.73
C SER A 341 -33.83 6.08 26.65
N ALA A 342 -33.89 4.93 27.34
CA ALA A 342 -34.94 4.64 28.32
C ALA A 342 -34.88 5.61 29.51
N SER A 343 -33.67 5.89 30.03
CA SER A 343 -33.47 6.90 31.08
C SER A 343 -33.94 8.29 30.62
N MET A 344 -33.55 8.71 29.42
CA MET A 344 -33.97 9.99 28.85
C MET A 344 -35.49 10.10 28.68
N GLN A 345 -36.14 9.02 28.24
CA GLN A 345 -37.60 8.99 28.11
C GLN A 345 -38.26 9.19 29.48
N LYS A 346 -37.78 8.49 30.51
CA LYS A 346 -38.28 8.62 31.88
C LYS A 346 -38.07 10.01 32.48
N LEU A 347 -36.93 10.64 32.19
CA LEU A 347 -36.66 12.03 32.57
C LEU A 347 -37.63 13.01 31.88
N LYS A 348 -37.95 12.79 30.59
CA LYS A 348 -38.91 13.62 29.84
C LYS A 348 -40.34 13.51 30.36
N THR A 349 -40.72 12.33 30.86
CA THR A 349 -42.06 12.09 31.44
C THR A 349 -42.15 12.44 32.92
N HIS A 350 -41.23 13.24 33.47
CA HIS A 350 -41.20 13.62 34.89
C HIS A 350 -41.14 12.45 35.90
N HIS A 351 -40.48 11.35 35.52
CA HIS A 351 -40.22 10.21 36.40
C HIS A 351 -38.70 9.96 36.58
N PRO A 352 -37.97 10.89 37.23
CA PRO A 352 -36.51 10.79 37.38
C PRO A 352 -36.06 9.62 38.26
N ASN A 353 -36.85 9.20 39.25
CA ASN A 353 -36.55 8.01 40.05
C ASN A 353 -36.58 6.72 39.21
N ASP A 354 -37.48 6.61 38.23
CA ASP A 354 -37.50 5.48 37.29
C ASP A 354 -36.27 5.51 36.36
N ALA A 355 -35.82 6.71 35.98
CA ALA A 355 -34.64 6.91 35.15
C ALA A 355 -33.35 6.43 35.85
N LEU A 356 -33.31 6.49 37.19
CA LEU A 356 -32.16 6.09 38.00
C LEU A 356 -31.80 4.62 37.80
N ASN A 357 -32.78 3.72 37.73
CA ASN A 357 -32.53 2.29 37.52
C ASN A 357 -31.81 2.02 36.20
N PHE A 358 -32.22 2.70 35.12
CA PHE A 358 -31.56 2.58 33.81
C PHE A 358 -30.15 3.17 33.83
N LEU A 359 -29.92 4.30 34.52
CA LEU A 359 -28.60 4.92 34.64
C LEU A 359 -27.63 4.07 35.46
N VAL A 360 -28.10 3.46 36.55
CA VAL A 360 -27.29 2.53 37.35
C VAL A 360 -26.92 1.29 36.55
N GLN A 361 -27.82 0.76 35.72
CA GLN A 361 -27.49 -0.33 34.79
C GLN A 361 -26.47 0.13 33.73
N ALA A 362 -26.65 1.31 33.13
CA ALA A 362 -25.71 1.88 32.17
C ALA A 362 -24.31 2.07 32.77
N TYR A 363 -24.25 2.46 34.06
CA TYR A 363 -23.01 2.57 34.80
C TYR A 363 -22.32 1.20 34.98
N LYS A 364 -23.06 0.12 35.27
CA LYS A 364 -22.50 -1.24 35.35
C LYS A 364 -21.91 -1.68 33.99
N GLU A 365 -22.61 -1.40 32.90
CA GLU A 365 -22.09 -1.67 31.54
C GLU A 365 -20.78 -0.93 31.26
N ILE A 366 -20.67 0.32 31.70
CA ILE A 366 -19.42 1.10 31.58
C ILE A 366 -18.27 0.47 32.36
N MET A 367 -18.52 -0.05 33.56
CA MET A 367 -17.49 -0.74 34.34
C MET A 367 -17.00 -2.02 33.65
N SER A 368 -17.91 -2.80 33.08
CA SER A 368 -17.57 -3.96 32.25
C SER A 368 -16.71 -3.55 31.05
N MET A 369 -17.10 -2.48 30.35
CA MET A 369 -16.36 -1.98 29.18
C MET A 369 -14.97 -1.44 29.54
N LYS A 370 -14.83 -0.81 30.71
CA LYS A 370 -13.54 -0.34 31.23
C LYS A 370 -12.58 -1.49 31.50
N HIS A 371 -13.06 -2.60 32.07
CA HIS A 371 -12.24 -3.80 32.28
C HIS A 371 -11.74 -4.36 30.94
N ILE A 372 -12.65 -4.41 29.97
CA ILE A 372 -12.40 -4.87 28.60
C ILE A 372 -11.28 -4.01 27.96
N PHE A 373 -11.37 -2.67 27.92
CA PHE A 373 -10.28 -1.81 27.40
C PHE A 373 -8.95 -1.90 28.16
N LYS A 374 -8.97 -2.11 29.48
CA LYS A 374 -7.74 -2.33 30.26
C LYS A 374 -7.04 -3.62 29.81
N LYS A 375 -7.79 -4.71 29.62
CA LYS A 375 -7.25 -5.98 29.12
C LYS A 375 -6.67 -5.84 27.71
N GLN A 376 -7.36 -5.15 26.80
CA GLN A 376 -6.82 -4.85 25.47
C GLN A 376 -5.47 -4.14 25.55
N LYS A 377 -5.35 -3.11 26.39
CA LYS A 377 -4.07 -2.38 26.59
C LYS A 377 -2.96 -3.27 27.15
N GLU A 378 -3.29 -4.24 28.02
CA GLU A 378 -2.33 -5.23 28.53
C GLU A 378 -1.82 -6.13 27.41
N PHE A 379 -2.73 -6.64 26.56
CA PHE A 379 -2.38 -7.47 25.40
C PHE A 379 -1.50 -6.71 24.40
N GLU A 380 -1.86 -5.48 24.04
CA GLU A 380 -1.04 -4.66 23.12
C GLU A 380 0.38 -4.42 23.66
N LYS A 381 0.51 -4.19 24.98
CA LYS A 381 1.84 -4.08 25.61
C LYS A 381 2.62 -5.39 25.56
N PHE A 382 1.93 -6.51 25.77
CA PHE A 382 2.52 -7.84 25.68
C PHE A 382 3.03 -8.12 24.26
N LEU A 383 2.25 -7.81 23.23
CA LEU A 383 2.66 -7.94 21.84
C LEU A 383 3.88 -7.09 21.50
N ILE A 384 3.93 -5.84 21.95
CA ILE A 384 5.10 -4.97 21.74
C ILE A 384 6.36 -5.56 22.39
N LYS A 385 6.23 -6.28 23.51
CA LYS A 385 7.35 -6.99 24.15
C LYS A 385 7.76 -8.22 23.34
N LEU A 386 6.79 -9.00 22.87
CA LEU A 386 7.04 -10.19 22.05
C LEU A 386 7.73 -9.83 20.73
N ASN A 387 7.18 -8.88 19.97
CA ASN A 387 7.76 -8.40 18.71
C ASN A 387 9.22 -7.92 18.88
N LYS A 388 9.55 -7.26 20.00
CA LYS A 388 10.95 -6.93 20.33
C LYS A 388 11.84 -8.17 20.46
N LYS A 389 11.32 -9.25 21.05
CA LYS A 389 12.05 -10.52 21.21
C LYS A 389 12.25 -11.17 19.83
N THR A 390 11.21 -11.25 19.01
CA THR A 390 11.27 -11.72 17.61
C THR A 390 12.32 -10.99 16.79
N VAL A 391 12.31 -9.65 16.75
CA VAL A 391 13.36 -8.87 16.04
C VAL A 391 14.77 -9.18 16.57
N SER A 392 14.89 -9.47 17.87
CA SER A 392 16.18 -9.86 18.45
C SER A 392 16.58 -11.28 18.06
N ASN A 393 15.62 -12.19 17.90
CA ASN A 393 15.83 -13.57 17.51
C ASN A 393 16.21 -13.68 16.03
N LEU A 394 15.51 -12.96 15.15
CA LEU A 394 15.83 -12.85 13.72
C LEU A 394 17.26 -12.32 13.49
N LYS A 395 17.69 -11.33 14.28
CA LYS A 395 19.07 -10.85 14.25
C LYS A 395 20.10 -11.92 14.66
N LYS A 396 19.77 -12.76 15.65
CA LYS A 396 20.60 -13.89 16.09
C LYS A 396 20.58 -15.05 15.09
N GLU A 397 19.53 -15.15 14.28
CA GLU A 397 19.47 -16.13 13.19
C GLU A 397 20.39 -15.73 12.04
N LYS A 398 20.43 -14.42 11.73
CA LYS A 398 21.34 -13.84 10.74
C LYS A 398 22.80 -13.96 11.17
N ASP A 399 23.08 -13.71 12.45
CA ASP A 399 24.44 -13.71 13.01
C ASP A 399 24.47 -14.55 14.30
N PRO A 400 24.68 -15.87 14.18
CA PRO A 400 24.57 -16.80 15.29
C PRO A 400 25.78 -16.82 16.22
N GLU A 401 26.81 -16.01 16.01
CA GLU A 401 28.01 -15.93 16.87
C GLU A 401 27.75 -15.24 18.23
#